data_AF-A0A257A1D2-F1
#
_entry.id   AF-A0A257A1D2-F1
#
_cell.length_a   1.000
_cell.length_b   1.000
_cell.length_c   1.000
_cell.angle_alpha   90.00
_cell.angle_beta   90.00
_cell.angle_gamma   90.00
#
_symmetry.space_group_name_H-M   'P 1'
#
loop_
_entity.id
_entity.type
_entity.pdbx_description
1 polymer ?
#
loop_
_entity_poly.entity_id
_entity_poly.type
_entity_poly.pdbx_seq_one_letter_code
_entity_poly.pdbx_strand_id
1 'polypeptide(L)' 'MEYAARHNLPATAGSDGHYMWEMGKAYVEMNAESIDDAIEEILKGRAEAKGEQNFWHPLKCQIYSFTSFVKRGFRRVE' A
#
# COMPACT_ATOMS: atom_id res chain seq x y z
N MET A 1 8.65 -6.21 -4.14
CA MET A 1 8.68 -6.39 -5.62
C MET A 1 9.79 -7.34 -6.04
N GLU A 2 11.05 -7.13 -5.62
CA GLU A 2 12.18 -7.96 -6.06
C GLU A 2 12.01 -9.47 -5.80
N TYR A 3 11.49 -9.86 -4.62
CA TYR A 3 11.17 -11.26 -4.33
C TYR A 3 10.12 -11.83 -5.30
N ALA A 4 9.00 -11.14 -5.48
CA ALA A 4 7.93 -11.58 -6.38
C ALA A 4 8.46 -11.72 -7.83
N ALA A 5 9.26 -10.76 -8.30
CA ALA A 5 9.91 -10.81 -9.61
C ALA A 5 10.86 -12.02 -9.75
N ARG A 6 11.69 -12.30 -8.74
CA ARG A 6 12.60 -13.47 -8.75
C ARG A 6 11.87 -14.81 -8.79
N HIS A 7 10.63 -14.87 -8.32
CA HIS A 7 9.82 -16.09 -8.25
C HIS A 7 8.69 -16.15 -9.29
N ASN A 8 8.64 -15.21 -10.25
CA ASN A 8 7.55 -15.09 -11.23
C ASN A 8 6.16 -15.07 -10.58
N LEU A 9 6.04 -14.40 -9.44
CA LEU A 9 4.78 -14.24 -8.74
C LEU A 9 4.11 -12.92 -9.14
N PRO A 10 2.78 -12.90 -9.31
CA PRO A 10 2.05 -11.65 -9.48
C PRO A 10 2.24 -10.77 -8.24
N ALA A 11 2.32 -9.47 -8.45
CA ALA A 11 2.53 -8.49 -7.39
C ALA A 11 1.50 -7.38 -7.47
N THR A 12 1.11 -6.86 -6.30
CA THR A 12 0.23 -5.71 -6.16
C THR A 12 0.86 -4.69 -5.22
N ALA A 13 0.31 -3.49 -5.19
CA ALA A 13 0.68 -2.44 -4.26
C ALA A 13 -0.58 -1.76 -3.71
N GLY A 14 -0.45 -1.21 -2.52
CA GLY A 14 -1.51 -0.43 -1.88
C GLY A 14 -0.87 0.52 -0.90
N SER A 15 -1.54 1.64 -0.65
CA SER A 15 -1.02 2.68 0.21
C SER A 15 -1.00 2.31 1.69
N ASP A 16 -1.65 1.21 2.06
CA ASP A 16 -1.88 0.82 3.46
C ASP A 16 -2.38 2.01 4.30
N GLY A 17 -3.37 2.72 3.73
CA GLY A 17 -3.80 4.02 4.25
C GLY A 17 -4.59 3.87 5.54
N HIS A 18 -4.01 4.34 6.64
CA HIS A 18 -4.66 4.48 7.95
C HIS A 18 -5.22 5.90 8.14
N TYR A 19 -4.73 6.85 7.35
CA TYR A 19 -5.17 8.25 7.33
C TYR A 19 -5.53 8.70 5.91
N MET A 20 -6.43 9.68 5.80
CA MET A 20 -6.90 10.22 4.51
C MET A 20 -5.77 10.70 3.59
N TRP A 21 -4.68 11.25 4.17
CA TRP A 21 -3.52 11.74 3.41
C TRP A 21 -2.58 10.63 2.92
N GLU A 22 -2.83 9.38 3.31
CA GLU A 22 -2.12 8.19 2.83
C GLU A 22 -2.85 7.56 1.63
N MET A 23 -4.15 7.82 1.45
CA MET A 23 -4.90 7.26 0.34
C MET A 23 -4.27 7.64 -1.01
N GLY A 24 -4.01 6.63 -1.84
CA GLY A 24 -3.41 6.80 -3.16
C GLY A 24 -1.90 7.05 -3.15
N LYS A 25 -1.21 7.00 -1.99
CA LYS A 25 0.26 7.13 -1.95
C LYS A 25 1.00 5.97 -2.59
N ALA A 26 0.40 4.79 -2.59
CA ALA A 26 0.78 3.67 -3.44
C ALA A 26 -0.49 3.03 -4.01
N TYR A 27 -0.41 2.62 -5.27
CA TYR A 27 -1.52 2.09 -6.03
C TYR A 27 -1.01 1.18 -7.15
N VAL A 28 -1.94 0.51 -7.82
CA VAL A 28 -1.66 -0.29 -9.01
C VAL A 28 -2.34 0.36 -10.19
N GLU A 29 -1.61 0.48 -11.30
CA GLU A 29 -2.14 0.85 -12.60
C GLU A 29 -2.25 -0.41 -13.47
N MET A 30 -3.42 -0.62 -14.07
CA MET A 30 -3.72 -1.78 -14.92
C MET A 30 -4.81 -1.42 -15.92
N ASN A 31 -4.93 -2.19 -17.01
CA ASN A 31 -5.96 -1.99 -18.00
C ASN A 31 -7.17 -2.89 -17.71
N ALA A 32 -8.15 -2.39 -16.98
CA ALA A 32 -9.33 -3.14 -16.57
C ALA A 32 -10.59 -2.26 -16.57
N GLU A 33 -11.69 -2.79 -17.09
CA GLU A 33 -13.01 -2.13 -17.10
C GLU A 33 -14.00 -2.79 -16.13
N SER A 34 -13.65 -3.97 -15.61
CA SER A 34 -14.42 -4.71 -14.61
C SER A 34 -13.54 -5.29 -13.50
N ILE A 35 -14.17 -5.80 -12.44
CA ILE A 35 -13.47 -6.46 -11.33
C ILE A 35 -12.77 -7.74 -11.82
N ASP A 36 -13.43 -8.51 -12.69
CA ASP A 36 -12.87 -9.76 -13.22
C ASP A 36 -11.64 -9.48 -14.10
N ASP A 37 -11.70 -8.43 -14.93
CA ASP A 37 -10.53 -8.00 -15.72
C ASP A 37 -9.38 -7.57 -14.80
N ALA A 38 -9.67 -6.84 -13.73
CA ALA A 38 -8.65 -6.41 -12.78
C ALA A 38 -7.97 -7.61 -12.08
N ILE A 39 -8.76 -8.61 -11.68
CA ILE A 39 -8.23 -9.86 -11.12
C ILE A 39 -7.35 -10.57 -12.14
N GLU A 40 -7.78 -10.64 -13.40
CA GLU A 40 -6.99 -11.25 -14.47
C GLU A 40 -5.66 -10.52 -14.72
N GLU A 41 -5.67 -9.19 -14.81
CA GLU A 41 -4.48 -8.36 -14.98
C GLU A 41 -3.47 -8.59 -13.85
N ILE A 42 -3.94 -8.67 -12.60
CA ILE A 42 -3.10 -8.98 -11.43
C ILE A 42 -2.49 -10.37 -11.57
N LEU A 43 -3.31 -11.40 -11.80
CA LEU A 43 -2.86 -12.79 -11.85
C LEU A 43 -1.89 -13.05 -13.01
N LYS A 44 -2.05 -12.34 -14.13
CA LYS A 44 -1.14 -12.40 -15.29
C LYS A 44 0.11 -11.52 -15.12
N GLY A 45 0.26 -10.83 -13.98
CA GLY A 45 1.43 -10.01 -13.68
C GLY A 45 1.55 -8.74 -14.52
N ARG A 46 0.42 -8.24 -15.05
CA ARG A 46 0.35 -7.02 -15.88
C ARG A 46 0.06 -5.75 -15.06
N ALA A 47 -0.28 -5.92 -13.79
CA ALA A 47 -0.40 -4.87 -12.80
C ALA A 47 0.93 -4.14 -12.52
N GLU A 48 0.98 -2.83 -12.74
CA GLU A 48 2.16 -2.01 -12.42
C GLU A 48 1.97 -1.27 -11.09
N ALA A 49 2.86 -1.51 -10.14
CA ALA A 49 2.88 -0.77 -8.87
C ALA A 49 3.42 0.65 -9.09
N LYS A 50 2.64 1.65 -8.69
CA LYS A 50 2.99 3.08 -8.74
C LYS A 50 2.82 3.71 -7.36
N GLY A 51 3.35 4.91 -7.19
CA GLY A 51 3.17 5.68 -5.97
C GLY A 51 4.22 6.77 -5.78
N GLU A 52 3.98 7.61 -4.79
CA GLU A 52 4.89 8.66 -4.34
C GLU A 52 5.43 8.30 -2.95
N GLN A 53 6.69 7.89 -2.90
CA GLN A 53 7.42 7.65 -1.66
C GLN A 53 8.34 8.84 -1.39
N ASN A 54 7.96 9.66 -0.41
CA ASN A 54 8.75 10.81 0.01
C ASN A 54 9.37 10.49 1.38
N PHE A 55 10.60 10.94 1.64
CA PHE A 55 11.28 10.70 2.92
C PHE A 55 10.44 11.13 4.15
N TRP A 56 9.61 12.17 4.00
CA TRP A 56 8.73 12.69 5.06
C TRP A 56 7.53 11.79 5.38
N HIS A 57 7.14 10.92 4.46
CA HIS A 57 5.97 10.07 4.61
C HIS A 57 6.12 9.11 5.81
N PRO A 58 7.16 8.24 5.90
CA PRO A 58 7.31 7.34 7.04
C PRO A 58 7.48 8.09 8.36
N LEU A 59 8.15 9.25 8.37
CA LEU A 59 8.28 10.06 9.58
C LEU A 59 6.91 10.55 10.09
N LYS A 60 6.05 11.02 9.18
CA LYS A 60 4.70 11.46 9.52
C LYS A 60 3.87 10.28 10.05
N CYS A 61 3.93 9.11 9.41
CA CYS A 61 3.25 7.90 9.89
C CYS A 61 3.66 7.58 11.34
N GLN A 62 4.97 7.57 11.64
CA GLN A 62 5.46 7.28 12.98
C GLN A 62 4.95 8.25 14.05
N ILE A 63 4.95 9.55 13.76
CA ILE A 63 4.40 10.57 14.68
C ILE A 63 2.92 10.30 14.98
N TYR A 64 2.14 10.00 13.96
CA TYR A 64 0.71 9.73 14.10
C TYR A 64 0.44 8.41 14.85
N SER A 65 1.20 7.36 14.58
CA SER A 65 1.12 6.09 15.32
C SER A 65 1.49 6.27 16.79
N PHE A 66 2.56 7.01 17.08
CA PHE A 66 3.00 7.29 18.45
C PHE A 66 1.99 8.14 19.22
N THR A 67 1.48 9.22 18.62
CA THR A 67 0.44 10.06 19.26
C THR A 67 -0.83 9.25 19.54
N SER A 68 -1.21 8.35 18.62
CA SER A 68 -2.33 7.42 18.83
C SER A 68 -2.07 6.42 19.96
N PHE A 69 -0.83 5.96 20.14
CA PHE A 69 -0.43 5.11 21.26
C PHE A 69 -0.48 5.85 22.60
N VAL A 70 0.03 7.09 22.66
CA VAL A 70 -0.03 7.94 23.85
C VAL A 70 -1.49 8.25 24.22
N LYS A 71 -2.34 8.61 23.25
CA LYS A 71 -3.78 8.84 23.47
C LYS A 71 -4.51 7.64 24.06
N ARG A 72 -4.05 6.42 23.77
CA ARG A 72 -4.58 5.17 24.34
C ARG A 72 -4.00 4.84 25.72
N GLY A 73 -3.21 5.74 26.32
CA GLY A 73 -2.58 5.52 27.61
C GLY A 73 -1.51 4.43 27.54
N PHE A 74 -0.74 4.37 26.45
CA PHE A 74 0.31 3.37 26.22
C PHE A 74 -0.20 1.93 26.15
N ARG A 75 -1.50 1.74 25.85
CA ARG A 75 -2.09 0.42 25.61
C ARG A 75 -1.85 -0.01 24.16
N ARG A 76 -1.53 -1.30 23.98
CA ARG A 76 -1.40 -1.91 22.63
C ARG A 76 -2.78 -2.01 21.97
N VAL A 77 -2.81 -2.12 20.64
CA VAL A 77 -4.02 -2.57 19.95
C VAL A 77 -4.07 -4.09 20.14
N GLU A 78 -5.20 -4.61 20.64
CA GLU A 78 -5.52 -6.05 20.61
C GLU A 78 -6.35 -6.37 19.37
#